data_AF-A0A3D4PD13-F1
#
_entry.id   AF-A0A3D4PD13-F1
#
_cell.length_a   1.000
_cell.length_b   1.000
_cell.length_c   1.000
_cell.angle_alpha   90.00
_cell.angle_beta   90.00
_cell.angle_gamma   90.00
#
_symmetry.space_group_name_H-M   'P 1'
#
loop_
_entity.id
_entity.type
_entity.pdbx_description
1 polymer ?
#
loop_
_entity_poly.entity_id
_entity_poly.type
_entity_poly.pdbx_seq_one_letter_code
_entity_poly.pdbx_strand_id
1 'polypeptide(L)'
;MPIVKITRKVFLEDSQGRTFSDVVNDENQPFDIVLAFFNNADRQNRMDDSELHHDRAPLAGVVRELESLPEVDQFLSAVHSKKTTRFRQAVGVLVRMIMENRGWEKTGRKGSLGVRSPRQSRTPAHNTGGLAFWFVRAERYQKVEGMPFQTVKERCQEFVETSKTQQPAVKA
;
A
#
# COMPACT_ATOMS: atom_id res chain seq x y z
N MET A 1 -4.99 17.96 5.07
CA MET A 1 -4.81 17.14 6.29
C MET A 1 -3.41 17.39 6.84
N PRO A 2 -3.23 17.49 8.17
CA PRO A 2 -1.90 17.63 8.76
C PRO A 2 -1.03 16.39 8.50
N ILE A 3 0.27 16.56 8.50
CA ILE A 3 1.23 15.46 8.37
C ILE A 3 1.22 14.60 9.65
N VAL A 4 1.20 13.27 9.47
CA VAL A 4 1.50 12.33 10.56
C VAL A 4 3.00 12.11 10.58
N LYS A 5 3.67 12.41 11.69
CA LYS A 5 5.10 12.14 11.86
C LYS A 5 5.30 10.86 12.65
N ILE A 6 5.89 9.85 12.00
CA ILE A 6 6.29 8.59 12.66
C ILE A 6 7.80 8.60 12.83
N THR A 7 8.26 8.45 14.07
CA THR A 7 9.69 8.28 14.40
C THR A 7 9.99 6.80 14.63
N ARG A 8 11.29 6.44 14.70
CA ARG A 8 11.70 5.09 15.13
C ARG A 8 11.04 4.68 16.44
N LYS A 9 11.04 5.59 17.43
CA LYS A 9 10.46 5.35 18.75
C LYS A 9 8.96 5.03 18.64
N VAL A 10 8.21 5.88 17.93
CA VAL A 10 6.76 5.69 17.74
C VAL A 10 6.47 4.38 16.98
N PHE A 11 7.29 4.03 15.98
CA PHE A 11 7.17 2.76 15.26
C PHE A 11 7.42 1.55 16.16
N LEU A 12 8.40 1.62 17.06
CA LEU A 12 8.73 0.53 17.98
C LEU A 12 7.77 0.43 19.18
N GLU A 13 7.04 1.50 19.52
CA GLU A 13 5.97 1.48 20.51
C GLU A 13 4.68 0.80 19.98
N ASP A 14 4.51 0.75 18.66
CA ASP A 14 3.39 0.04 18.04
C ASP A 14 3.50 -1.48 18.19
N SER A 15 2.36 -2.12 18.48
CA SER A 15 2.29 -3.56 18.75
C SER A 15 2.74 -4.44 17.58
N GLN A 16 2.56 -3.99 16.33
CA GLN A 16 3.07 -4.68 15.14
C GLN A 16 4.47 -4.20 14.78
N GLY A 17 4.74 -2.89 14.90
CA GLY A 17 6.03 -2.28 14.58
C GLY A 17 7.17 -2.83 15.42
N ARG A 18 6.95 -3.08 16.73
CA ARG A 18 7.94 -3.73 17.62
C ARG A 18 8.44 -5.07 17.11
N THR A 19 7.62 -5.80 16.34
CA THR A 19 7.99 -7.11 15.80
C THR A 19 9.02 -7.03 14.67
N PHE A 20 9.28 -5.83 14.16
CA PHE A 20 10.28 -5.51 13.14
C PHE A 20 11.47 -4.72 13.70
N SER A 21 11.76 -4.85 15.00
CA SER A 21 12.95 -4.24 15.61
C SER A 21 14.26 -4.65 14.93
N ASP A 22 14.33 -5.86 14.37
CA ASP A 22 15.44 -6.34 13.53
C ASP A 22 15.61 -5.56 12.22
N VAL A 23 14.56 -4.92 11.72
CA VAL A 23 14.61 -4.03 10.55
C VAL A 23 15.02 -2.62 10.97
N VAL A 24 14.44 -2.10 12.06
CA VAL A 24 14.65 -0.72 12.50
C VAL A 24 16.03 -0.49 13.10
N ASN A 25 16.58 -1.51 13.77
CA ASN A 25 17.86 -1.43 14.48
C ASN A 25 19.06 -1.93 13.65
N ASP A 26 18.86 -2.44 12.43
CA ASP A 26 19.94 -2.85 11.52
C ASP A 26 20.38 -1.62 10.70
N GLU A 27 21.59 -1.12 10.98
CA GLU A 27 22.16 0.05 10.29
C GLU A 27 22.34 -0.16 8.77
N ASN A 28 22.38 -1.42 8.32
CA ASN A 28 22.48 -1.75 6.90
C ASN A 28 21.13 -1.71 6.18
N GLN A 29 20.02 -1.49 6.90
CA GLN A 29 18.69 -1.38 6.30
C GLN A 29 18.30 0.10 6.14
N PRO A 30 17.79 0.50 4.97
CA PRO A 30 17.48 1.90 4.69
C PRO A 30 16.16 2.35 5.34
N PHE A 31 15.86 1.90 6.56
CA PHE A 31 14.58 2.18 7.21
C PHE A 31 14.42 3.66 7.58
N ASP A 32 15.52 4.36 7.92
CA ASP A 32 15.49 5.82 8.12
C ASP A 32 15.12 6.58 6.86
N ILE A 33 15.62 6.13 5.70
CA ILE A 33 15.27 6.70 4.40
C ILE A 33 13.77 6.54 4.16
N VAL A 34 13.22 5.38 4.49
CA VAL A 34 11.77 5.13 4.43
C VAL A 34 10.99 6.04 5.39
N LEU A 35 11.42 6.18 6.65
CA LEU A 35 10.76 7.08 7.61
C LEU A 35 10.77 8.53 7.11
N ALA A 36 11.93 9.02 6.64
CA ALA A 36 12.06 10.36 6.08
C ALA A 36 11.18 10.53 4.83
N PHE A 37 11.12 9.52 3.97
CA PHE A 37 10.27 9.51 2.78
C PHE A 37 8.80 9.68 3.14
N PHE A 38 8.26 8.87 4.07
CA PHE A 38 6.85 8.91 4.44
C PHE A 38 6.48 10.08 5.36
N ASN A 39 7.43 10.68 6.07
CA ASN A 39 7.24 11.91 6.84
C ASN A 39 7.23 13.15 5.91
N ASN A 40 6.38 13.12 4.89
CA ASN A 40 6.14 14.22 3.96
C ASN A 40 4.63 14.38 3.69
N ALA A 41 4.13 15.61 3.78
CA ALA A 41 2.69 15.88 3.66
C ALA A 41 2.13 15.53 2.27
N ASP A 42 2.84 15.90 1.20
CA ASP A 42 2.38 15.69 -0.18
C ASP A 42 2.31 14.20 -0.53
N ARG A 43 3.26 13.40 -0.04
CA ARG A 43 3.23 11.94 -0.18
C ARG A 43 2.06 11.32 0.57
N GLN A 44 1.81 11.75 1.81
CA GLN A 44 0.65 11.27 2.57
C GLN A 44 -0.68 11.67 1.93
N ASN A 45 -0.77 12.86 1.33
CA ASN A 45 -1.95 13.26 0.57
C ASN A 45 -2.15 12.40 -0.68
N ARG A 46 -1.08 12.09 -1.43
CA ARG A 46 -1.15 11.14 -2.57
C ARG A 46 -1.56 9.72 -2.14
N MET A 47 -1.18 9.31 -0.93
CA MET A 47 -1.63 8.04 -0.37
C MET A 47 -3.14 8.04 -0.11
N ASP A 48 -3.69 9.12 0.46
CA ASP A 48 -5.14 9.29 0.63
C ASP A 48 -5.85 9.32 -0.74
N ASP A 49 -5.32 10.09 -1.70
CA ASP A 49 -5.90 10.23 -3.05
C ASP A 49 -5.92 8.90 -3.80
N SER A 50 -4.93 8.04 -3.57
CA SER A 50 -4.90 6.71 -4.18
C SER A 50 -6.13 5.88 -3.80
N GLU A 51 -6.56 5.94 -2.53
CA GLU A 51 -7.78 5.25 -2.10
C GLU A 51 -9.05 5.97 -2.55
N LEU A 52 -9.09 7.30 -2.41
CA LEU A 52 -10.30 8.08 -2.72
C LEU A 52 -10.61 8.15 -4.21
N HIS A 53 -9.60 8.38 -5.05
CA HIS A 53 -9.78 8.77 -6.44
C HIS A 53 -9.34 7.71 -7.44
N HIS A 54 -8.52 6.74 -7.01
CA HIS A 54 -7.95 5.74 -7.92
C HIS A 54 -8.34 4.30 -7.59
N ASP A 55 -9.12 4.07 -6.52
CA ASP A 55 -9.49 2.74 -6.03
C ASP A 55 -8.26 1.82 -5.88
N ARG A 56 -7.15 2.39 -5.37
CA ARG A 56 -5.86 1.72 -5.21
C ARG A 56 -5.34 1.87 -3.79
N ALA A 57 -4.66 0.82 -3.33
CA ALA A 57 -4.02 0.80 -2.02
C ALA A 57 -3.13 2.04 -1.83
N PRO A 58 -2.99 2.60 -0.61
CA PRO A 58 -2.37 3.91 -0.42
C PRO A 58 -0.92 3.96 -0.91
N LEU A 59 -0.19 2.85 -0.74
CA LEU A 59 1.18 2.72 -1.22
C LEU A 59 1.31 2.97 -2.74
N ALA A 60 0.27 2.69 -3.53
CA ALA A 60 0.27 2.93 -4.98
C ALA A 60 0.51 4.41 -5.34
N GLY A 61 0.08 5.36 -4.50
CA GLY A 61 0.28 6.80 -4.74
C GLY A 61 1.74 7.25 -4.66
N VAL A 62 2.62 6.42 -4.08
CA VAL A 62 4.01 6.78 -3.78
C VAL A 62 5.04 5.70 -4.12
N VAL A 63 4.61 4.49 -4.48
CA VAL A 63 5.50 3.32 -4.62
C VAL A 63 6.59 3.50 -5.67
N ARG A 64 6.30 4.15 -6.80
CA ARG A 64 7.29 4.41 -7.85
C ARG A 64 8.42 5.32 -7.38
N GLU A 65 8.08 6.33 -6.60
CA GLU A 65 9.05 7.26 -6.03
C GLU A 65 9.86 6.57 -4.92
N LEU A 66 9.20 5.79 -4.06
CA LEU A 66 9.86 5.01 -3.02
C LEU A 66 10.89 4.03 -3.60
N GLU A 67 10.51 3.27 -4.63
CA GLU A 67 11.40 2.31 -5.29
C GLU A 67 12.48 2.98 -6.14
N SER A 68 12.35 4.27 -6.46
CA SER A 68 13.39 5.03 -7.16
C SER A 68 14.51 5.54 -6.25
N LEU A 69 14.33 5.46 -4.93
CA LEU A 69 15.38 5.81 -3.97
C LEU A 69 16.53 4.78 -4.09
N PRO A 70 17.78 5.21 -4.38
CA PRO A 70 18.88 4.29 -4.66
C PRO A 70 19.11 3.26 -3.53
N GLU A 71 19.03 3.69 -2.28
CA GLU A 71 19.24 2.84 -1.11
C GLU A 71 18.15 1.77 -0.98
N VAL A 72 16.91 2.12 -1.32
CA VAL A 72 15.76 1.21 -1.28
C VAL A 72 15.85 0.20 -2.42
N ASP A 73 16.14 0.65 -3.64
CA ASP A 73 16.26 -0.24 -4.80
C ASP A 73 17.44 -1.21 -4.66
N GLN A 74 18.60 -0.71 -4.26
CA GLN A 74 19.78 -1.53 -4.01
C GLN A 74 19.53 -2.56 -2.91
N PHE A 75 18.84 -2.17 -1.83
CA PHE A 75 18.52 -3.12 -0.77
C PHE A 75 17.52 -4.20 -1.22
N LEU A 76 16.49 -3.82 -1.96
CA LEU A 76 15.44 -4.74 -2.40
C LEU A 76 15.90 -5.70 -3.53
N SER A 77 16.88 -5.27 -4.33
CA SER A 77 17.50 -6.10 -5.38
C SER A 77 18.46 -7.16 -4.84
N ALA A 78 18.94 -7.03 -3.60
CA ALA A 78 19.84 -7.99 -2.98
C ALA A 78 19.22 -9.39 -2.81
N VAL A 79 20.03 -10.44 -2.94
CA VAL A 79 19.62 -11.87 -2.93
C VAL A 79 19.19 -12.37 -1.53
N HIS A 80 18.99 -11.48 -0.55
CA HIS A 80 18.54 -11.81 0.81
C HIS A 80 17.02 -11.79 0.93
N SER A 81 16.34 -12.78 0.33
CA SER A 81 14.86 -12.84 0.23
C SER A 81 14.12 -12.69 1.58
N LYS A 82 14.68 -13.20 2.68
CA LYS A 82 14.11 -13.04 4.03
C LYS A 82 14.18 -11.59 4.52
N LYS A 83 15.34 -10.95 4.42
CA LYS A 83 15.54 -9.54 4.84
C LYS A 83 14.66 -8.60 4.02
N THR A 84 14.65 -8.74 2.68
CA THR A 84 13.82 -7.90 1.81
C THR A 84 12.32 -8.09 2.08
N THR A 85 11.89 -9.30 2.44
CA THR A 85 10.50 -9.56 2.83
C THR A 85 10.14 -8.88 4.14
N ARG A 86 10.97 -9.01 5.17
CA ARG A 86 10.72 -8.34 6.46
C ARG A 86 10.72 -6.82 6.33
N PHE A 87 11.65 -6.27 5.55
CA PHE A 87 11.67 -4.85 5.24
C PHE A 87 10.37 -4.38 4.58
N ARG A 88 9.91 -5.04 3.50
CA ARG A 88 8.64 -4.70 2.85
C ARG A 88 7.44 -4.78 3.80
N GLN A 89 7.44 -5.74 4.73
CA GLN A 89 6.40 -5.86 5.75
C GLN A 89 6.44 -4.69 6.74
N ALA A 90 7.64 -4.29 7.19
CA ALA A 90 7.81 -3.12 8.05
C ALA A 90 7.33 -1.82 7.37
N VAL A 91 7.61 -1.64 6.07
CA VAL A 91 7.03 -0.54 5.28
C VAL A 91 5.50 -0.61 5.28
N GLY A 92 4.92 -1.80 5.13
CA GLY A 92 3.47 -1.98 5.22
C GLY A 92 2.89 -1.59 6.58
N VAL A 93 3.58 -1.88 7.68
CA VAL A 93 3.18 -1.46 9.03
C VAL A 93 3.29 0.06 9.18
N LEU A 94 4.34 0.68 8.64
CA LEU A 94 4.49 2.13 8.65
C LEU A 94 3.34 2.82 7.90
N VAL A 95 3.01 2.32 6.70
CA VAL A 95 1.85 2.80 5.93
C VAL A 95 0.57 2.66 6.74
N ARG A 96 0.35 1.52 7.41
CA ARG A 96 -0.81 1.35 8.30
C ARG A 96 -0.87 2.41 9.38
N MET A 97 0.22 2.60 10.12
CA MET A 97 0.26 3.61 11.19
C MET A 97 -0.09 5.00 10.67
N ILE A 98 0.45 5.39 9.52
CA ILE A 98 0.14 6.68 8.89
C ILE A 98 -1.34 6.77 8.52
N MET A 99 -1.87 5.77 7.82
CA MET A 99 -3.27 5.78 7.38
C MET A 99 -4.23 5.81 8.58
N GLU A 100 -4.00 4.98 9.59
CA GLU A 100 -4.85 4.95 10.79
C GLU A 100 -4.84 6.28 11.56
N ASN A 101 -3.67 6.92 11.70
CA ASN A 101 -3.57 8.26 12.28
C ASN A 101 -4.24 9.36 11.42
N ARG A 102 -4.54 9.08 10.15
CA ARG A 102 -5.26 9.97 9.22
C ARG A 102 -6.76 9.64 9.14
N GLY A 103 -7.28 8.83 10.07
CA GLY A 103 -8.70 8.50 10.16
C GLY A 103 -9.15 7.45 9.14
N TRP A 104 -8.24 6.55 8.77
CA TRP A 104 -8.55 5.40 7.92
C TRP A 104 -8.51 4.10 8.71
N GLU A 105 -9.23 3.09 8.24
CA GLU A 105 -9.20 1.75 8.80
C GLU A 105 -8.96 0.71 7.72
N LYS A 106 -8.30 -0.39 8.09
CA LYS A 106 -8.02 -1.48 7.17
C LYS A 106 -9.30 -2.19 6.78
N THR A 107 -9.44 -2.52 5.51
CA THR A 107 -10.54 -3.35 5.00
C THR A 107 -10.28 -4.86 5.18
N GLY A 108 -9.05 -5.26 5.56
CA GLY A 108 -8.61 -6.66 5.59
C GLY A 108 -8.30 -7.23 4.21
N ARG A 109 -8.38 -6.41 3.14
CA ARG A 109 -8.12 -6.79 1.76
C ARG A 109 -6.83 -6.15 1.28
N LYS A 110 -6.17 -6.82 0.32
CA LYS A 110 -4.97 -6.29 -0.34
C LYS A 110 -5.23 -5.97 -1.81
N GLY A 111 -4.84 -4.78 -2.25
CA GLY A 111 -4.82 -4.37 -3.65
C GLY A 111 -3.53 -4.80 -4.34
N SER A 112 -3.60 -5.13 -5.63
CA SER A 112 -2.39 -5.38 -6.43
C SER A 112 -1.70 -4.08 -6.77
N LEU A 113 -0.36 -4.08 -6.76
CA LEU A 113 0.47 -2.96 -7.22
C LEU A 113 1.10 -3.24 -8.58
N GLY A 114 0.97 -4.46 -9.09
CA GLY A 114 1.47 -4.84 -10.40
C GLY A 114 1.03 -6.23 -10.83
N VAL A 115 1.61 -6.72 -11.91
CA VAL A 115 1.47 -8.10 -12.38
C VAL A 115 2.57 -8.92 -11.74
N ARG A 116 2.20 -9.90 -10.92
CA ARG A 116 3.17 -10.69 -10.15
C ARG A 116 4.00 -11.59 -11.06
N SER A 117 5.33 -11.55 -10.89
CA SER A 117 6.24 -12.45 -11.59
C SER A 117 6.06 -13.90 -11.12
N PRO A 118 6.26 -14.91 -12.01
CA PRO A 118 6.29 -16.31 -11.61
C PRO A 118 7.30 -16.55 -10.49
N ARG A 119 6.93 -17.40 -9.52
CA ARG A 119 7.80 -17.67 -8.38
C ARG A 119 9.02 -18.48 -8.82
N GLN A 120 10.20 -17.92 -8.67
CA GLN A 120 11.47 -18.61 -8.88
C GLN A 120 12.19 -18.82 -7.54
N SER A 121 12.96 -19.91 -7.45
CA SER A 121 13.77 -20.17 -6.27
C SER A 121 14.90 -19.15 -6.17
N ARG A 122 15.25 -18.71 -4.96
CA ARG A 122 16.39 -17.82 -4.65
C ARG A 122 16.30 -16.38 -5.16
N THR A 123 15.23 -15.95 -5.81
CA THR A 123 15.02 -14.53 -6.17
C THR A 123 13.99 -13.86 -5.26
N PRO A 124 14.14 -12.56 -4.95
CA PRO A 124 13.08 -11.79 -4.31
C PRO A 124 11.80 -11.77 -5.15
N ALA A 125 10.64 -11.80 -4.48
CA ALA A 125 9.36 -11.61 -5.15
C ALA A 125 9.28 -10.19 -5.72
N HIS A 126 8.90 -10.10 -6.99
CA HIS A 126 8.76 -8.85 -7.74
C HIS A 126 7.59 -8.95 -8.73
N ASN A 127 7.22 -7.83 -9.33
CA ASN A 127 6.26 -7.72 -10.41
C ASN A 127 6.99 -7.61 -11.75
N THR A 128 6.37 -8.07 -12.84
CA THR A 128 6.88 -7.90 -14.22
C THR A 128 6.27 -6.71 -14.94
N GLY A 129 5.31 -6.02 -14.32
CA GLY A 129 4.68 -4.82 -14.87
C GLY A 129 3.70 -4.19 -13.89
N GLY A 130 3.17 -3.04 -14.25
CA GLY A 130 2.27 -2.26 -13.39
C GLY A 130 2.98 -1.10 -12.68
N LEU A 131 2.52 -0.76 -11.47
CA LEU A 131 3.00 0.43 -10.76
C LEU A 131 4.29 0.21 -9.99
N ALA A 132 4.49 -0.98 -9.43
CA ALA A 132 5.61 -1.28 -8.55
C ALA A 132 6.39 -2.47 -9.08
N PHE A 133 7.69 -2.52 -8.81
CA PHE A 133 8.55 -3.64 -9.12
C PHE A 133 8.72 -4.56 -7.90
N TRP A 134 9.07 -4.04 -6.74
CA TRP A 134 9.38 -4.83 -5.54
C TRP A 134 8.16 -5.07 -4.64
N PHE A 135 7.26 -4.10 -4.54
CA PHE A 135 6.03 -4.23 -3.74
C PHE A 135 4.90 -4.87 -4.57
N VAL A 136 4.54 -6.12 -4.25
CA VAL A 136 3.55 -6.88 -5.04
C VAL A 136 2.10 -6.45 -4.72
N ARG A 137 1.77 -6.33 -3.43
CA ARG A 137 0.43 -5.97 -2.94
C ARG A 137 0.54 -5.09 -1.70
N ALA A 138 -0.46 -4.26 -1.48
CA ALA A 138 -0.59 -3.44 -0.28
C ALA A 138 -2.02 -3.50 0.29
N GLU A 139 -2.16 -3.19 1.57
CA GLU A 139 -3.44 -3.17 2.28
C GLU A 139 -4.37 -2.08 1.71
N ARG A 140 -5.67 -2.37 1.66
CA ARG A 140 -6.72 -1.44 1.27
C ARG A 140 -7.40 -0.84 2.50
N TYR A 141 -7.76 0.43 2.41
CA TYR A 141 -8.34 1.19 3.51
C TYR A 141 -9.69 1.81 3.14
N GLN A 142 -10.48 2.11 4.17
CA GLN A 142 -11.68 2.91 4.07
C GLN A 142 -11.66 4.01 5.14
N LYS A 143 -12.32 5.13 4.88
CA LYS A 143 -12.44 6.23 5.85
C LYS A 143 -13.33 5.79 7.01
N VAL A 144 -12.90 6.08 8.23
CA VAL A 144 -13.68 5.79 9.46
C VAL A 144 -15.00 6.57 9.46
N GLU A 145 -15.01 7.79 8.91
CA GLU A 145 -16.21 8.63 8.76
C GLU A 145 -17.11 8.21 7.58
N GLY A 146 -16.74 7.13 6.87
CA GLY A 146 -17.40 6.70 5.64
C GLY A 146 -16.72 7.25 4.38
N MET A 147 -16.91 6.52 3.27
CA MET A 147 -16.38 6.94 1.97
C MET A 147 -17.29 7.99 1.34
N PRO A 148 -16.76 9.13 0.85
CA PRO A 148 -17.57 10.19 0.26
C PRO A 148 -18.16 9.84 -1.11
N PHE A 149 -17.65 8.79 -1.75
CA PHE A 149 -18.05 8.35 -3.07
C PHE A 149 -18.34 6.84 -3.08
N GLN A 150 -19.32 6.42 -3.88
CA GLN A 150 -19.51 5.01 -4.19
C GLN A 150 -18.34 4.47 -5.00
N THR A 151 -17.99 3.21 -4.76
CA THR A 151 -16.98 2.53 -5.56
C THR A 151 -17.45 2.36 -7.00
N VAL A 152 -16.51 2.34 -7.95
CA VAL A 152 -16.84 2.07 -9.37
C VAL A 152 -17.54 0.72 -9.52
N LYS A 153 -17.16 -0.28 -8.69
CA LYS A 153 -17.80 -1.59 -8.67
C LYS A 153 -19.28 -1.53 -8.30
N GLU A 154 -19.63 -0.79 -7.24
CA GLU A 154 -21.03 -0.61 -6.83
C GLU A 154 -21.84 0.06 -7.93
N ARG A 155 -21.30 1.13 -8.54
CA ARG A 155 -21.94 1.81 -9.67
C ARG A 155 -22.14 0.88 -10.88
N CYS A 156 -21.19 0.00 -11.18
CA CYS A 156 -21.35 -1.00 -12.23
C CYS A 156 -22.46 -2.02 -11.90
N GLN A 157 -22.58 -2.44 -10.63
CA GLN A 157 -23.63 -3.37 -10.20
C GLN A 157 -25.01 -2.71 -10.32
N GLU A 158 -25.16 -1.46 -9.87
CA GLU A 158 -26.39 -0.68 -10.01
C GLU A 158 -26.78 -0.51 -11.49
N PHE A 159 -25.82 -0.22 -12.36
CA PHE A 159 -26.06 -0.12 -13.80
C PHE A 159 -26.58 -1.42 -14.40
N VAL A 160 -25.98 -2.56 -14.04
CA VAL A 160 -26.39 -3.89 -14.53
C VAL A 160 -27.81 -4.23 -14.06
N GLU A 161 -28.13 -4.00 -12.79
CA GLU A 161 -29.47 -4.28 -12.25
C GLU A 161 -30.53 -3.38 -12.88
N THR A 162 -30.27 -2.07 -13.01
CA THR A 162 -31.19 -1.13 -13.68
C THR A 162 -31.44 -1.52 -15.14
N SER A 163 -30.40 -1.99 -15.84
CA SER A 163 -30.50 -2.43 -17.24
C SER A 163 -31.35 -3.70 -17.40
N LYS A 164 -31.33 -4.61 -16.42
CA LYS A 164 -32.17 -5.82 -16.45
C LYS A 164 -33.65 -5.48 -16.24
N THR A 165 -33.97 -4.52 -15.38
CA THR A 165 -35.35 -4.11 -15.10
C THR A 165 -36.02 -3.41 -16.30
N GLN A 166 -35.23 -2.82 -17.20
CA GLN A 166 -35.71 -2.09 -18.37
C GLN A 166 -35.86 -2.93 -19.64
N GLN A 167 -35.46 -4.21 -19.66
CA GLN A 167 -35.73 -5.09 -20.80
C GLN A 167 -37.20 -5.54 -20.76
N PRO A 168 -38.05 -5.14 -21.75
CA PRO A 168 -39.42 -5.64 -21.80
C PRO A 168 -39.39 -7.14 -22.11
N ALA A 169 -40.27 -7.90 -21.44
CA ALA A 169 -40.51 -9.30 -21.77
C ALA A 169 -40.91 -9.40 -23.24
N VAL A 170 -39.99 -9.86 -24.09
CA VAL A 170 -40.28 -10.18 -25.49
C VAL A 170 -41.28 -11.34 -25.44
N LYS A 171 -42.56 -11.02 -25.68
CA LYS A 171 -43.62 -12.03 -25.84
C LYS A 171 -43.34 -12.79 -27.13
N ALA A 172 -43.17 -14.10 -27.01
CA ALA A 172 -43.15 -15.06 -28.12
C ALA A 172 -44.52 -15.18 -28.79
#